data_AF-A0A2E2ISG8-F1
#
_entry.id   AF-A0A2E2ISG8-F1
#
_cell.length_a   1.000
_cell.length_b   1.000
_cell.length_c   1.000
_cell.angle_alpha   90.00
_cell.angle_beta   90.00
_cell.angle_gamma   90.00
#
_symmetry.space_group_name_H-M   'P 1'
#
loop_
_entity.id
_entity.type
_entity.pdbx_description
1 polymer ?
#
loop_
_entity_poly.entity_id
_entity_poly.type
_entity_poly.pdbx_seq_one_letter_code
_entity_poly.pdbx_strand_id
1 'polypeptide(L)'
;MSNRKIEAWHAAGLIDEATAARLKAYEAEHTRPLALWAVFGIGALAIGLGLVSIIAANWEDIPGQVRLGIHFSLFLGGCVALALRDRQIAQASPWASEALLFVLAVLALTFFGHLGQVYQTSAPLWEPLALWLALTGPMMLLYGRGWPVAALLAGGAVYCVWEYNYAVTDLLVRDGDDVPYLRAALVTALPVLFAPAAAWMRGRSQRAVFWKRLEQLAFTYAVVGASLACVIASLGGYGEDWKALAASAQLVRAAIVLLAGIGVLLARRTRSGQMAGTVLAGAALVIALARGVDDIDVLAAALFMLLWIGIAGAALVAGWRGVFQLAVAVVAFRLIVLSFELASDLLLSGFGLVVAGLMILLVAFVAVRISRQFAPQTVRGDGESTA
;
A
#
# COMPACT_ATOMS: atom_id res chain seq x y z
N MET A 1 -20.74 -18.34 9.22
CA MET A 1 -20.14 -18.33 10.58
C MET A 1 -19.78 -19.75 10.94
N SER A 2 -18.60 -20.06 11.50
CA SER A 2 -18.25 -21.47 11.76
C SER A 2 -19.08 -22.05 12.91
N ASN A 3 -19.52 -23.31 12.77
CA ASN A 3 -20.26 -24.03 13.82
C ASN A 3 -19.55 -23.97 15.19
N ARG A 4 -18.22 -24.00 15.18
CA ARG A 4 -17.37 -23.86 16.37
C ARG A 4 -17.62 -22.57 17.16
N LYS A 5 -17.98 -21.49 16.46
CA LYS A 5 -18.25 -20.18 17.06
C LYS A 5 -19.66 -20.10 17.64
N ILE A 6 -20.63 -20.78 17.00
CA ILE A 6 -22.01 -20.93 17.51
C ILE A 6 -21.99 -21.76 18.80
N GLU A 7 -21.24 -22.87 18.81
CA GLU A 7 -21.04 -23.70 20.00
C GLU A 7 -20.33 -22.96 21.13
N ALA A 8 -19.30 -22.17 20.81
CA ALA A 8 -18.63 -21.34 21.81
C ALA A 8 -19.56 -20.29 22.43
N TRP A 9 -20.47 -19.70 21.66
CA TRP A 9 -21.47 -18.75 22.16
C TRP A 9 -22.55 -19.42 23.00
N HIS A 10 -22.99 -20.61 22.60
CA HIS A 10 -23.92 -21.40 23.40
C HIS A 10 -23.29 -21.82 24.74
N ALA A 11 -22.05 -22.33 24.71
CA ALA A 11 -21.31 -22.71 25.92
C ALA A 11 -21.02 -21.52 26.84
N ALA A 12 -20.87 -20.32 26.28
CA ALA A 12 -20.73 -19.07 27.05
C ALA A 12 -22.07 -18.50 27.55
N GLY A 13 -23.20 -19.14 27.29
CA GLY A 13 -24.54 -18.69 27.68
C GLY A 13 -25.03 -17.44 26.95
N LEU A 14 -24.39 -17.07 25.83
CA LEU A 14 -24.76 -15.88 25.05
C LEU A 14 -26.00 -16.10 24.18
N ILE A 15 -26.32 -17.35 23.88
CA ILE A 15 -27.48 -17.77 23.08
C ILE A 15 -28.07 -19.05 23.68
N ASP A 16 -29.38 -19.25 23.54
CA ASP A 16 -30.08 -20.48 23.94
C ASP A 16 -29.99 -21.57 22.85
N GLU A 17 -30.35 -22.80 23.21
CA GLU A 17 -30.34 -23.97 22.32
C GLU A 17 -31.21 -23.73 21.07
N ALA A 18 -32.37 -23.08 21.25
CA ALA A 18 -33.29 -22.76 20.16
C ALA A 18 -32.67 -21.77 19.15
N THR A 19 -31.95 -20.75 19.62
CA THR A 19 -31.25 -19.79 18.76
C THR A 19 -30.04 -20.42 18.08
N ALA A 20 -29.30 -21.29 18.79
CA ALA A 20 -28.20 -22.04 18.20
C ALA A 20 -28.68 -22.95 17.05
N ALA A 21 -29.82 -23.63 17.22
CA ALA A 21 -30.43 -24.44 16.18
C ALA A 21 -30.87 -23.62 14.95
N ARG A 22 -31.52 -22.46 15.16
CA ARG A 22 -31.90 -21.55 14.07
C ARG A 22 -30.70 -21.01 13.30
N LEU A 23 -29.61 -20.66 14.00
CA LEU A 23 -28.36 -20.20 13.36
C LEU A 23 -27.70 -21.31 12.53
N LYS A 24 -27.67 -22.54 13.05
CA LYS A 24 -27.13 -23.70 12.30
C LYS A 24 -27.96 -23.99 11.05
N ALA A 25 -29.28 -23.94 11.14
CA ALA A 25 -30.18 -24.11 9.98
C ALA A 25 -29.99 -23.00 8.94
N TYR A 26 -29.93 -21.74 9.38
CA TYR A 26 -29.66 -20.60 8.51
C TYR A 26 -28.31 -20.73 7.77
N GLU A 27 -27.25 -21.12 8.48
CA GLU A 27 -25.93 -21.33 7.86
C GLU A 27 -25.95 -22.52 6.88
N ALA A 28 -26.67 -23.60 7.19
CA ALA A 28 -26.81 -24.75 6.28
C ALA A 28 -27.53 -24.36 4.97
N GLU A 29 -28.60 -23.56 5.05
CA GLU A 29 -29.32 -23.05 3.87
C GLU A 29 -28.51 -22.00 3.08
N HIS A 30 -27.65 -21.24 3.76
CA HIS A 30 -26.82 -20.19 3.16
C HIS A 30 -25.37 -20.63 2.93
N THR A 31 -25.08 -21.94 3.01
CA THR A 31 -23.74 -22.44 2.74
C THR A 31 -23.46 -22.26 1.26
N ARG A 32 -22.54 -21.35 0.91
CA ARG A 32 -22.06 -21.25 -0.47
C ARG A 32 -21.42 -22.59 -0.81
N PRO A 33 -21.85 -23.29 -1.87
CA PRO A 33 -21.30 -24.58 -2.23
C PRO A 33 -19.87 -24.38 -2.77
N LEU A 34 -18.90 -24.26 -1.87
CA LEU A 34 -17.50 -23.95 -2.18
C LEU A 34 -16.91 -24.95 -3.16
N ALA A 35 -17.29 -26.23 -3.05
CA ALA A 35 -16.89 -27.27 -4.00
C ALA A 35 -17.44 -27.01 -5.41
N LEU A 36 -18.71 -26.60 -5.54
CA LEU A 36 -19.31 -26.25 -6.82
C LEU A 36 -18.63 -25.01 -7.43
N TRP A 37 -18.38 -23.99 -6.61
CA TRP A 37 -17.62 -22.80 -7.02
C TRP A 37 -16.17 -23.13 -7.39
N ALA A 38 -15.53 -24.10 -6.73
CA ALA A 38 -14.21 -24.59 -7.08
C ALA A 38 -14.23 -25.31 -8.44
N VAL A 39 -15.24 -26.16 -8.69
CA VAL A 39 -15.40 -26.83 -10.00
C VAL A 39 -15.63 -25.80 -11.12
N PHE A 40 -16.50 -24.81 -10.91
CA PHE A 40 -16.68 -23.72 -11.86
C PHE A 40 -15.39 -22.90 -12.08
N GLY A 41 -14.66 -22.61 -11.00
CA GLY A 41 -13.37 -21.90 -11.07
C GLY A 41 -12.31 -22.68 -11.86
N ILE A 42 -12.18 -23.99 -11.60
CA ILE A 42 -11.27 -24.88 -12.32
C ILE A 42 -11.67 -24.98 -13.79
N GLY A 43 -12.96 -25.15 -14.08
CA GLY A 43 -13.48 -25.20 -15.46
C GLY A 43 -13.21 -23.92 -16.23
N ALA A 44 -13.49 -22.76 -15.63
CA ALA A 44 -13.21 -21.45 -16.22
C ALA A 44 -11.70 -21.24 -16.44
N LEU A 45 -10.87 -21.66 -15.48
CA LEU A 45 -9.41 -21.60 -15.59
C LEU A 45 -8.89 -22.50 -16.73
N ALA A 46 -9.39 -23.74 -16.83
CA ALA A 46 -9.01 -24.67 -17.89
C ALA A 46 -9.39 -24.14 -19.28
N ILE A 47 -10.58 -23.56 -19.42
CA ILE A 47 -11.00 -22.89 -20.67
C ILE A 47 -10.09 -21.70 -20.98
N GLY A 48 -9.83 -20.84 -19.98
CA GLY A 48 -8.96 -19.68 -20.15
C GLY A 48 -7.54 -20.06 -20.57
N LEU A 49 -6.95 -21.05 -19.89
CA LEU A 49 -5.63 -21.59 -20.22
C LEU A 49 -5.64 -22.23 -21.61
N GLY A 50 -6.67 -23.03 -21.95
CA GLY A 50 -6.81 -23.63 -23.27
C GLY A 50 -6.87 -22.57 -24.39
N LEU A 51 -7.64 -21.50 -24.20
CA LEU A 51 -7.71 -20.38 -25.15
C LEU A 51 -6.35 -19.69 -25.30
N VAL A 52 -5.67 -19.39 -24.18
CA VAL A 52 -4.32 -18.81 -24.20
C VAL A 52 -3.34 -19.74 -24.92
N SER A 53 -3.39 -21.04 -24.67
CA SER A 53 -2.54 -22.04 -25.33
C SER A 53 -2.81 -22.14 -26.83
N ILE A 54 -4.08 -22.12 -27.27
CA ILE A 54 -4.44 -22.11 -28.69
C ILE A 54 -3.89 -20.85 -29.37
N ILE A 55 -4.08 -19.68 -28.76
CA ILE A 55 -3.56 -18.41 -29.30
C ILE A 55 -2.02 -18.44 -29.34
N ALA A 56 -1.37 -18.91 -28.28
CA ALA A 56 0.07 -19.01 -28.19
C ALA A 56 0.66 -19.97 -29.25
N ALA A 57 0.00 -21.11 -29.50
CA ALA A 57 0.44 -22.08 -30.50
C ALA A 57 0.40 -21.53 -31.95
N ASN A 58 -0.47 -20.55 -32.21
CA ASN A 58 -0.61 -19.89 -33.51
C ASN A 58 -0.02 -18.47 -33.49
N TRP A 59 0.78 -18.12 -32.47
CA TRP A 59 1.17 -16.73 -32.22
C TRP A 59 1.96 -16.11 -33.37
N GLU A 60 2.86 -16.88 -33.98
CA GLU A 60 3.70 -16.46 -35.12
C GLU A 60 2.90 -16.33 -36.42
N ASP A 61 1.82 -17.11 -36.58
CA ASP A 61 0.99 -17.11 -37.78
C ASP A 61 0.00 -15.94 -37.83
N ILE A 62 -0.27 -15.29 -36.68
CA ILE A 62 -1.19 -14.16 -36.61
C ILE A 62 -0.41 -12.85 -36.82
N PRO A 63 -0.71 -12.07 -37.89
CA PRO A 63 0.00 -10.82 -38.15
C PRO A 63 -0.07 -9.85 -36.97
N GLY A 64 1.05 -9.17 -36.67
CA GLY A 64 1.15 -8.22 -35.56
C GLY A 64 0.03 -7.18 -35.51
N GLN A 65 -0.36 -6.64 -36.67
CA GLN A 65 -1.44 -5.66 -36.78
C GLN A 65 -2.81 -6.24 -36.42
N VAL A 66 -3.07 -7.51 -36.75
CA VAL A 66 -4.31 -8.21 -36.38
C VAL A 66 -4.34 -8.43 -34.86
N ARG A 67 -3.22 -8.86 -34.28
CA ARG A 67 -3.10 -9.05 -32.83
C ARG A 67 -3.34 -7.74 -32.07
N LEU A 68 -2.75 -6.63 -32.52
CA LEU A 68 -3.01 -5.29 -31.97
C LEU A 68 -4.45 -4.84 -32.17
N GLY A 69 -5.02 -5.05 -33.36
CA GLY A 69 -6.40 -4.69 -33.68
C GLY A 69 -7.41 -5.38 -32.77
N ILE A 70 -7.23 -6.68 -32.51
CA ILE A 70 -8.06 -7.44 -31.56
C ILE A 70 -7.89 -6.89 -30.14
N HIS A 71 -6.65 -6.66 -29.71
CA HIS A 71 -6.37 -6.16 -28.36
C HIS A 71 -7.00 -4.77 -28.12
N PHE A 72 -6.84 -3.85 -29.08
CA PHE A 72 -7.45 -2.52 -29.05
C PHE A 72 -8.97 -2.59 -29.10
N SER A 73 -9.55 -3.48 -29.90
CA SER A 73 -11.01 -3.66 -30.00
C SER A 73 -11.62 -4.15 -28.69
N LEU A 74 -10.95 -5.08 -27.99
CA LEU A 74 -11.38 -5.54 -26.66
C LEU A 74 -11.34 -4.41 -25.63
N PHE A 75 -10.25 -3.63 -25.62
CA PHE A 75 -10.14 -2.47 -24.75
C PHE A 75 -11.22 -1.42 -25.04
N LEU A 76 -11.36 -1.01 -26.31
CA LEU A 76 -12.33 -0.01 -26.72
C LEU A 76 -13.77 -0.47 -26.46
N GLY A 77 -14.10 -1.71 -26.80
CA GLY A 77 -15.41 -2.30 -26.54
C GLY A 77 -15.76 -2.32 -25.05
N GLY A 78 -14.81 -2.67 -24.19
CA GLY A 78 -15.03 -2.63 -22.75
C GLY A 78 -15.10 -1.20 -22.19
N CYS A 79 -14.34 -0.23 -22.74
CA CYS A 79 -14.49 1.19 -22.39
C CYS A 79 -15.88 1.72 -22.76
N VAL A 80 -16.38 1.40 -23.95
CA VAL A 80 -17.74 1.76 -24.39
C VAL A 80 -18.78 1.10 -23.50
N ALA A 81 -18.62 -0.18 -23.17
CA ALA A 81 -19.52 -0.90 -22.26
C ALA A 81 -19.54 -0.24 -20.88
N LEU A 82 -18.37 0.10 -20.30
CA LEU A 82 -18.28 0.81 -19.03
C LEU A 82 -18.96 2.18 -19.13
N ALA A 83 -18.66 2.99 -20.14
CA ALA A 83 -19.24 4.32 -20.30
C ALA A 83 -20.78 4.30 -20.43
N LEU A 84 -21.34 3.34 -21.16
CA LEU A 84 -22.78 3.25 -21.44
C LEU A 84 -23.58 2.48 -20.37
N ARG A 85 -22.91 1.62 -19.58
CA ARG A 85 -23.58 0.64 -18.70
C ARG A 85 -23.04 0.62 -17.27
N ASP A 86 -22.07 1.46 -16.88
CA ASP A 86 -21.47 1.44 -15.53
C ASP A 86 -22.53 1.46 -14.42
N ARG A 87 -23.55 2.34 -14.53
CA ARG A 87 -24.62 2.41 -13.52
C ARG A 87 -25.39 1.10 -13.38
N GLN A 88 -25.73 0.46 -14.51
CA GLN A 88 -26.47 -0.81 -14.51
C GLN A 88 -25.61 -1.95 -13.96
N ILE A 89 -24.34 -2.02 -14.40
CA ILE A 89 -23.38 -3.03 -13.93
C ILE A 89 -23.15 -2.85 -12.42
N ALA A 90 -22.94 -1.62 -11.95
CA ALA A 90 -22.70 -1.33 -10.54
C ALA A 90 -23.94 -1.59 -9.66
N GLN A 91 -25.15 -1.38 -10.17
CA GLN A 91 -26.39 -1.74 -9.47
C GLN A 91 -26.53 -3.26 -9.32
N ALA A 92 -26.21 -4.03 -10.36
CA ALA A 92 -26.25 -5.49 -10.30
C ALA A 92 -25.13 -6.07 -9.43
N SER A 93 -23.90 -5.56 -9.58
CA SER A 93 -22.75 -5.93 -8.78
C SER A 93 -21.67 -4.83 -8.83
N PRO A 94 -21.44 -4.09 -7.73
CA PRO A 94 -20.36 -3.11 -7.65
C PRO A 94 -18.98 -3.72 -7.92
N TRP A 95 -18.81 -5.01 -7.59
CA TRP A 95 -17.59 -5.77 -7.86
C TRP A 95 -17.37 -6.04 -9.34
N ALA A 96 -18.44 -6.24 -10.12
CA ALA A 96 -18.31 -6.46 -11.56
C ALA A 96 -17.82 -5.19 -12.29
N SER A 97 -18.34 -4.02 -11.91
CA SER A 97 -17.86 -2.73 -12.44
C SER A 97 -16.39 -2.48 -12.06
N GLU A 98 -16.03 -2.73 -10.79
CA GLU A 98 -14.64 -2.62 -10.34
C GLU A 98 -13.69 -3.58 -11.08
N ALA A 99 -14.11 -4.84 -11.27
CA ALA A 99 -13.32 -5.84 -11.98
C ALA A 99 -13.17 -5.48 -13.46
N LEU A 100 -14.23 -5.02 -14.13
CA LEU A 100 -14.17 -4.56 -15.51
C LEU A 100 -13.19 -3.40 -15.66
N LEU A 101 -13.25 -2.40 -14.78
CA LEU A 101 -12.33 -1.27 -14.79
C LEU A 101 -10.87 -1.70 -14.57
N PHE A 102 -10.64 -2.62 -13.64
CA PHE A 102 -9.31 -3.20 -13.41
C PHE A 102 -8.79 -3.91 -14.66
N VAL A 103 -9.61 -4.79 -15.26
CA VAL A 103 -9.26 -5.51 -16.49
C VAL A 103 -8.98 -4.55 -17.64
N LEU A 104 -9.78 -3.49 -17.81
CA LEU A 104 -9.54 -2.47 -18.82
C LEU A 104 -8.20 -1.75 -18.63
N ALA A 105 -7.87 -1.37 -17.39
CA ALA A 105 -6.58 -0.75 -17.09
C ALA A 105 -5.41 -1.72 -17.37
N VAL A 106 -5.54 -3.00 -17.05
CA VAL A 106 -4.52 -4.02 -17.36
C VAL A 106 -4.43 -4.33 -18.86
N LEU A 107 -5.55 -4.37 -19.58
CA LEU A 107 -5.56 -4.51 -21.04
C LEU A 107 -4.84 -3.33 -21.71
N ALA A 108 -5.10 -2.09 -21.26
CA ALA A 108 -4.35 -0.93 -21.75
C ALA A 108 -2.85 -1.03 -21.44
N LEU A 109 -2.47 -1.49 -20.24
CA LEU A 109 -1.07 -1.66 -19.86
C LEU A 109 -0.36 -2.68 -20.77
N THR A 110 -0.97 -3.85 -20.93
CA THR A 110 -0.43 -4.94 -21.76
C THR A 110 -0.46 -4.59 -23.25
N PHE A 111 -1.37 -3.72 -23.70
CA PHE A 111 -1.38 -3.19 -25.05
C PHE A 111 -0.09 -2.43 -25.39
N PHE A 112 0.45 -1.64 -24.46
CA PHE A 112 1.74 -0.98 -24.68
C PHE A 112 2.92 -1.96 -24.78
N GLY A 113 2.93 -3.03 -23.98
CA GLY A 113 3.92 -4.10 -24.12
C GLY A 113 3.82 -4.79 -25.49
N HIS A 114 2.59 -5.06 -25.94
CA HIS A 114 2.32 -5.66 -27.25
C HIS A 114 2.71 -4.74 -28.41
N LEU A 115 2.46 -3.43 -28.29
CA LEU A 115 2.94 -2.43 -29.25
C LEU A 115 4.46 -2.48 -29.39
N GLY A 116 5.17 -2.53 -28.26
CA GLY A 116 6.63 -2.61 -28.27
C GLY A 116 7.16 -3.87 -28.97
N GLN A 117 6.47 -5.00 -28.83
CA GLN A 117 6.82 -6.24 -29.54
C GLN A 117 6.57 -6.17 -31.04
N VAL A 118 5.39 -5.69 -31.47
CA VAL A 118 5.02 -5.66 -32.89
C VAL A 118 5.85 -4.64 -33.68
N TYR A 119 6.14 -3.49 -33.07
CA TYR A 119 6.94 -2.43 -33.71
C TYR A 119 8.42 -2.44 -33.32
N GLN A 120 8.84 -3.41 -32.49
CA GLN A 120 10.23 -3.56 -32.01
C GLN A 120 10.80 -2.27 -31.40
N THR A 121 10.01 -1.56 -30.59
CA THR A 121 10.44 -0.29 -30.00
C THR A 121 11.39 -0.51 -28.83
N SER A 122 12.43 0.31 -28.74
CA SER A 122 13.41 0.31 -27.63
C SER A 122 13.16 1.40 -26.58
N ALA A 123 11.91 1.86 -26.44
CA ALA A 123 11.58 2.93 -25.51
C ALA A 123 11.82 2.47 -24.05
N PRO A 124 12.41 3.32 -23.19
CA PRO A 124 12.51 3.05 -21.75
C PRO A 124 11.12 2.76 -21.15
N LEU A 125 11.02 1.79 -20.25
CA LEU A 125 9.74 1.29 -19.73
C LEU A 125 8.87 2.37 -19.07
N TRP A 126 9.48 3.42 -18.50
CA TRP A 126 8.74 4.53 -17.88
C TRP A 126 7.90 5.32 -18.90
N GLU A 127 8.27 5.39 -20.18
CA GLU A 127 7.54 6.14 -21.20
C GLU A 127 6.15 5.54 -21.49
N PRO A 128 6.03 4.24 -21.87
CA PRO A 128 4.72 3.61 -22.04
C PRO A 128 3.93 3.54 -20.72
N LEU A 129 4.59 3.38 -19.57
CA LEU A 129 3.92 3.43 -18.26
C LEU A 129 3.33 4.82 -17.96
N ALA A 130 4.06 5.89 -18.26
CA ALA A 130 3.58 7.25 -18.09
C ALA A 130 2.40 7.54 -19.02
N LEU A 131 2.48 7.09 -20.27
CA LEU A 131 1.37 7.20 -21.22
C LEU A 131 0.15 6.38 -20.76
N TRP A 132 0.36 5.17 -20.27
CA TRP A 132 -0.69 4.34 -19.66
C TRP A 132 -1.36 5.04 -18.48
N LEU A 133 -0.60 5.63 -17.56
CA LEU A 133 -1.14 6.41 -16.44
C LEU A 133 -1.89 7.66 -16.92
N ALA A 134 -1.37 8.36 -17.94
CA ALA A 134 -2.02 9.55 -18.48
C ALA A 134 -3.40 9.23 -19.10
N LEU A 135 -3.52 8.09 -19.78
CA LEU A 135 -4.75 7.67 -20.44
C LEU A 135 -5.73 6.97 -19.50
N THR A 136 -5.25 6.08 -18.62
CA THR A 136 -6.10 5.24 -17.77
C THR A 136 -6.27 5.76 -16.35
N GLY A 137 -5.35 6.60 -15.87
CA GLY A 137 -5.40 7.22 -14.54
C GLY A 137 -6.67 8.03 -14.31
N PRO A 138 -7.06 8.95 -15.22
CA PRO A 138 -8.33 9.68 -15.10
C PRO A 138 -9.54 8.73 -15.04
N MET A 139 -9.54 7.68 -15.87
CA MET A 139 -10.60 6.67 -15.85
C MET A 139 -10.68 5.94 -14.49
N MET A 140 -9.54 5.50 -13.95
CA MET A 140 -9.46 4.87 -12.63
C MET A 140 -9.92 5.80 -11.51
N LEU A 141 -9.54 7.08 -11.56
CA LEU A 141 -9.97 8.10 -10.59
C LEU A 141 -11.46 8.40 -10.67
N LEU A 142 -12.07 8.35 -11.86
CA LEU A 142 -13.50 8.61 -12.07
C LEU A 142 -14.37 7.42 -11.65
N TYR A 143 -14.00 6.21 -12.04
CA TYR A 143 -14.86 5.02 -11.90
C TYR A 143 -14.45 4.06 -10.76
N GLY A 144 -13.24 4.17 -10.20
CA GLY A 144 -12.74 3.26 -9.16
C GLY A 144 -13.53 3.33 -7.86
N ARG A 145 -13.98 2.17 -7.35
CA ARG A 145 -14.83 2.03 -6.15
C ARG A 145 -14.15 1.25 -5.02
N GLY A 146 -13.22 0.37 -5.36
CA GLY A 146 -12.60 -0.57 -4.44
C GLY A 146 -11.09 -0.39 -4.24
N TRP A 147 -10.52 -1.36 -3.55
CA TRP A 147 -9.08 -1.42 -3.30
C TRP A 147 -8.25 -1.89 -4.52
N PRO A 148 -8.73 -2.78 -5.42
CA PRO A 148 -7.90 -3.26 -6.53
C PRO A 148 -7.52 -2.13 -7.49
N VAL A 149 -8.48 -1.27 -7.87
CA VAL A 149 -8.21 -0.15 -8.78
C VAL A 149 -7.36 0.91 -8.10
N ALA A 150 -7.57 1.17 -6.80
CA ALA A 150 -6.71 2.07 -6.03
C ALA A 150 -5.25 1.55 -5.96
N ALA A 151 -5.08 0.24 -5.76
CA ALA A 151 -3.78 -0.41 -5.75
C ALA A 151 -3.10 -0.38 -7.12
N LEU A 152 -3.85 -0.62 -8.20
CA LEU A 152 -3.32 -0.55 -9.56
C LEU A 152 -2.86 0.87 -9.92
N LEU A 153 -3.66 1.88 -9.59
CA LEU A 153 -3.29 3.28 -9.83
C LEU A 153 -2.05 3.69 -9.02
N ALA A 154 -2.05 3.44 -7.70
CA ALA A 154 -0.94 3.84 -6.84
C ALA A 154 0.33 3.04 -7.15
N GLY A 155 0.20 1.72 -7.31
CA GLY A 155 1.31 0.83 -7.63
C GLY A 155 1.89 1.12 -9.00
N GLY A 156 1.04 1.34 -10.00
CA GLY A 156 1.45 1.74 -11.35
C GLY A 156 2.18 3.09 -11.36
N ALA A 157 1.69 4.08 -10.61
CA ALA A 157 2.36 5.36 -10.44
C ALA A 157 3.71 5.24 -9.74
N VAL A 158 3.79 4.49 -8.63
CA VAL A 158 5.05 4.22 -7.93
C VAL A 158 6.03 3.52 -8.86
N TYR A 159 5.62 2.46 -9.55
CA TYR A 159 6.48 1.72 -10.46
C TYR A 159 7.01 2.62 -11.59
N CYS A 160 6.13 3.41 -12.21
CA CYS A 160 6.50 4.36 -13.26
C CYS A 160 7.54 5.39 -12.81
N VAL A 161 7.39 5.98 -11.62
CA VAL A 161 8.35 6.99 -11.13
C VAL A 161 9.71 6.40 -10.77
N TRP A 162 9.75 5.13 -10.35
CA TRP A 162 11.00 4.44 -10.05
C TRP A 162 11.71 3.92 -11.30
N GLU A 163 10.98 3.45 -12.32
CA GLU A 163 11.53 3.18 -13.66
C GLU A 163 12.10 4.46 -14.29
N TYR A 164 11.41 5.60 -14.13
CA TYR A 164 11.93 6.90 -14.54
C TYR A 164 13.21 7.26 -13.79
N ASN A 165 13.22 7.10 -12.46
CA ASN A 165 14.39 7.37 -11.63
C ASN A 165 15.59 6.51 -12.07
N TYR A 166 15.35 5.22 -12.35
CA TYR A 166 16.39 4.30 -12.84
C TYR A 166 16.95 4.75 -14.20
N ALA A 167 16.09 5.02 -15.18
CA ALA A 167 16.50 5.46 -16.52
C ALA A 167 17.28 6.80 -16.49
N VAL A 168 16.84 7.77 -15.68
CA VAL A 168 17.53 9.06 -15.55
C VAL A 168 18.85 8.92 -14.79
N THR A 169 18.93 8.03 -13.80
CA THR A 169 20.18 7.78 -13.06
C THR A 169 21.21 7.08 -13.95
N ASP A 170 20.80 6.14 -14.82
CA ASP A 170 21.69 5.52 -15.80
C ASP A 170 22.25 6.54 -16.80
N LEU A 171 21.42 7.51 -17.24
CA LEU A 171 21.88 8.62 -18.08
C LEU A 171 22.84 9.57 -17.36
N LEU A 172 22.58 9.89 -16.09
CA LEU A 172 23.46 10.70 -15.23
C LEU A 172 24.87 10.11 -15.11
N VAL A 173 24.98 8.79 -14.95
CA VAL A 173 26.26 8.07 -14.88
C VAL A 173 27.04 8.20 -16.20
N ARG A 174 26.35 8.36 -17.33
CA ARG A 174 26.97 8.46 -18.66
C ARG A 174 27.37 9.88 -19.05
N ASP A 175 26.53 10.87 -18.75
CA ASP A 175 26.65 12.23 -19.33
C ASP A 175 27.13 13.30 -18.34
N GLY A 176 27.24 13.02 -17.05
CA GLY A 176 27.90 13.89 -16.06
C GLY A 176 27.16 15.17 -15.63
N ASP A 177 25.99 15.45 -16.18
CA ASP A 177 25.22 16.68 -15.92
C ASP A 177 24.58 16.74 -14.52
N ASP A 178 24.53 17.92 -13.88
CA ASP A 178 24.01 18.10 -12.50
C ASP A 178 22.48 18.29 -12.43
N VAL A 179 21.78 18.53 -13.54
CA VAL A 179 20.35 18.91 -13.51
C VAL A 179 19.35 17.74 -13.35
N PRO A 180 19.61 16.49 -13.82
CA PRO A 180 18.58 15.45 -13.82
C PRO A 180 18.17 14.91 -12.44
N TYR A 181 19.02 14.98 -11.41
CA TYR A 181 18.74 14.31 -10.13
C TYR A 181 17.69 15.04 -9.28
N LEU A 182 17.60 16.37 -9.35
CA LEU A 182 16.53 17.13 -8.67
C LEU A 182 15.16 16.83 -9.28
N ARG A 183 15.12 16.66 -10.61
CA ARG A 183 13.91 16.23 -11.32
C ARG A 183 13.50 14.81 -10.89
N ALA A 184 14.46 13.89 -10.79
CA ALA A 184 14.20 12.54 -10.28
C ALA A 184 13.68 12.54 -8.83
N ALA A 185 14.23 13.41 -7.97
CA ALA A 185 13.74 13.61 -6.61
C ALA A 185 12.30 14.13 -6.56
N LEU A 186 11.96 15.09 -7.44
CA LEU A 186 10.60 15.59 -7.58
C LEU A 186 9.64 14.50 -8.05
N VAL A 187 10.00 13.78 -9.12
CA VAL A 187 9.14 12.75 -9.73
C VAL A 187 8.90 11.58 -8.76
N THR A 188 9.94 11.10 -8.07
CA THR A 188 9.80 10.02 -7.07
C THR A 188 8.92 10.41 -5.87
N ALA A 189 8.75 11.69 -5.58
CA ALA A 189 7.88 12.15 -4.50
C ALA A 189 6.40 12.33 -4.91
N LEU A 190 6.08 12.40 -6.21
CA LEU A 190 4.72 12.66 -6.71
C LEU A 190 3.65 11.68 -6.20
N PRO A 191 3.91 10.35 -6.06
CA PRO A 191 2.87 9.43 -5.57
C PRO A 191 2.36 9.76 -4.16
N VAL A 192 3.12 10.49 -3.35
CA VAL A 192 2.68 10.94 -2.02
C VAL A 192 1.51 11.93 -2.11
N LEU A 193 1.40 12.68 -3.21
CA LEU A 193 0.32 13.66 -3.43
C LEU A 193 -1.06 13.02 -3.58
N PHE A 194 -1.13 11.70 -3.82
CA PHE A 194 -2.39 10.98 -3.72
C PHE A 194 -2.99 11.01 -2.31
N ALA A 195 -2.18 11.15 -1.25
CA ALA A 195 -2.67 11.22 0.13
C ALA A 195 -3.62 12.42 0.38
N PRO A 196 -3.21 13.68 0.16
CA PRO A 196 -4.09 14.84 0.36
C PRO A 196 -5.25 14.86 -0.64
N ALA A 197 -5.03 14.48 -1.90
CA ALA A 197 -6.09 14.43 -2.91
C ALA A 197 -7.19 13.42 -2.52
N ALA A 198 -6.79 12.22 -2.10
CA ALA A 198 -7.73 11.19 -1.67
C ALA A 198 -8.40 11.53 -0.33
N ALA A 199 -7.68 12.13 0.61
CA ALA A 199 -8.24 12.63 1.87
C ALA A 199 -9.34 13.68 1.62
N TRP A 200 -9.14 14.58 0.66
CA TRP A 200 -10.11 15.60 0.26
C TRP A 200 -11.37 15.00 -0.38
N MET A 201 -11.17 14.02 -1.28
CA MET A 201 -12.26 13.36 -2.00
C MET A 201 -13.07 12.40 -1.14
N ARG A 202 -12.45 11.80 -0.12
CA ARG A 202 -13.12 10.88 0.80
C ARG A 202 -14.32 11.49 1.52
N GLY A 203 -14.30 12.79 1.80
CA GLY A 203 -15.43 13.51 2.41
C GLY A 203 -16.50 13.98 1.42
N ARG A 204 -16.26 13.86 0.11
CA ARG A 204 -17.11 14.44 -0.96
C ARG A 204 -17.66 13.40 -1.94
N SER A 205 -17.13 12.19 -1.91
CA SER A 205 -17.45 11.12 -2.85
C SER A 205 -18.13 9.96 -2.14
N GLN A 206 -19.13 9.35 -2.80
CA GLN A 206 -19.75 8.10 -2.35
C GLN A 206 -18.78 6.91 -2.38
N ARG A 207 -17.64 7.04 -3.09
CA ARG A 207 -16.59 6.01 -3.25
C ARG A 207 -15.56 6.04 -2.11
N ALA A 208 -16.03 6.06 -0.87
CA ALA A 208 -15.16 6.26 0.30
C ALA A 208 -14.09 5.17 0.47
N VAL A 209 -14.36 3.93 0.03
CA VAL A 209 -13.41 2.81 0.09
C VAL A 209 -12.21 3.05 -0.83
N PHE A 210 -12.44 3.35 -2.10
CA PHE A 210 -11.39 3.68 -3.07
C PHE A 210 -10.48 4.79 -2.55
N TRP A 211 -11.05 5.94 -2.17
CA TRP A 211 -10.27 7.09 -1.69
C TRP A 211 -9.51 6.78 -0.41
N LYS A 212 -10.12 6.07 0.54
CA LYS A 212 -9.40 5.62 1.75
C LYS A 212 -8.20 4.73 1.40
N ARG A 213 -8.33 3.84 0.42
CA ARG A 213 -7.24 2.93 0.03
C ARG A 213 -6.13 3.67 -0.69
N LEU A 214 -6.47 4.60 -1.57
CA LEU A 214 -5.50 5.46 -2.25
C LEU A 214 -4.74 6.36 -1.25
N GLU A 215 -5.46 6.95 -0.28
CA GLU A 215 -4.87 7.70 0.85
C GLU A 215 -3.88 6.84 1.64
N GLN A 216 -4.27 5.61 1.99
CA GLN A 216 -3.45 4.67 2.75
C GLN A 216 -2.19 4.23 1.99
N LEU A 217 -2.30 3.94 0.69
CA LEU A 217 -1.15 3.51 -0.12
C LEU A 217 -0.12 4.63 -0.28
N ALA A 218 -0.58 5.86 -0.51
CA ALA A 218 0.28 7.04 -0.60
C ALA A 218 0.95 7.37 0.75
N PHE A 219 0.19 7.23 1.85
CA PHE A 219 0.72 7.34 3.21
C PHE A 219 1.81 6.30 3.49
N THR A 220 1.54 5.03 3.16
CA THR A 220 2.51 3.93 3.32
C THR A 220 3.75 4.19 2.47
N TYR A 221 3.61 4.66 1.24
CA TYR A 221 4.74 5.01 0.37
C TYR A 221 5.67 6.04 1.03
N ALA A 222 5.12 7.10 1.64
CA ALA A 222 5.91 8.10 2.35
C ALA A 222 6.62 7.55 3.59
N VAL A 223 5.93 6.74 4.42
CA VAL A 223 6.51 6.13 5.63
C VAL A 223 7.61 5.12 5.27
N VAL A 224 7.40 4.32 4.24
CA VAL A 224 8.41 3.38 3.72
C VAL A 224 9.61 4.16 3.17
N GLY A 225 9.38 5.24 2.41
CA GLY A 225 10.45 6.11 1.91
C GLY A 225 11.29 6.72 3.03
N ALA A 226 10.65 7.23 4.10
CA ALA A 226 11.36 7.75 5.27
C ALA A 226 12.12 6.65 6.05
N SER A 227 11.54 5.46 6.16
CA SER A 227 12.20 4.30 6.78
C SER A 227 13.43 3.88 5.97
N LEU A 228 13.32 3.85 4.64
CA LEU A 228 14.41 3.52 3.73
C LEU A 228 15.51 4.59 3.78
N ALA A 229 15.18 5.87 3.91
CA ALA A 229 16.16 6.93 4.10
C ALA A 229 17.06 6.69 5.33
N CYS A 230 16.47 6.26 6.46
CA CYS A 230 17.27 5.88 7.64
C CYS A 230 18.13 4.63 7.39
N VAL A 231 17.62 3.63 6.66
CA VAL A 231 18.39 2.43 6.33
C VAL A 231 19.58 2.78 5.44
N ILE A 232 19.37 3.63 4.42
CA ILE A 232 20.45 4.13 3.56
C ILE A 232 21.50 4.86 4.39
N ALA A 233 21.10 5.70 5.35
CA ALA A 233 22.03 6.40 6.24
C ALA A 233 22.86 5.42 7.12
N SER A 234 22.24 4.35 7.61
CA SER A 234 22.95 3.31 8.37
C SER A 234 23.91 2.50 7.51
N LEU A 235 23.79 2.53 6.18
CA LEU A 235 24.70 1.84 5.28
C LEU A 235 25.78 2.77 4.70
N GLY A 236 25.89 4.02 5.19
CA GLY A 236 26.78 5.03 4.62
C GLY A 236 26.43 5.40 3.18
N GLY A 237 25.16 5.23 2.79
CA GLY A 237 24.71 5.32 1.40
C GLY A 237 24.57 6.75 0.87
N TYR A 238 24.77 7.79 1.69
CA TYR A 238 24.71 9.19 1.26
C TYR A 238 26.04 9.78 0.79
N GLY A 239 27.05 8.95 0.53
CA GLY A 239 28.34 9.35 -0.07
C GLY A 239 28.23 10.19 -1.35
N GLU A 240 29.33 10.83 -1.74
CA GLU A 240 29.36 11.81 -2.85
C GLU A 240 29.03 11.21 -4.23
N ASP A 241 29.19 9.90 -4.39
CA ASP A 241 28.98 9.20 -5.65
C ASP A 241 27.50 9.17 -6.09
N TRP A 242 26.56 9.35 -5.16
CA TRP A 242 25.13 9.23 -5.45
C TRP A 242 24.39 10.56 -5.36
N LYS A 243 24.54 11.40 -6.39
CA LYS A 243 23.89 12.74 -6.48
C LYS A 243 22.36 12.70 -6.30
N ALA A 244 21.68 11.60 -6.63
CA ALA A 244 20.24 11.44 -6.38
C ALA A 244 19.85 11.32 -4.88
N LEU A 245 20.84 11.12 -4.01
CA LEU A 245 20.76 11.16 -2.56
C LEU A 245 21.42 12.45 -1.98
N ALA A 246 21.81 13.41 -2.83
CA ALA A 246 22.31 14.70 -2.36
C ALA A 246 21.32 15.40 -1.41
N ALA A 247 21.84 16.29 -0.57
CA ALA A 247 21.06 17.05 0.40
C ALA A 247 19.86 17.76 -0.25
N SER A 248 20.09 18.42 -1.39
CA SER A 248 19.06 19.13 -2.16
C SER A 248 17.94 18.19 -2.64
N ALA A 249 18.28 16.98 -3.09
CA ALA A 249 17.31 15.96 -3.51
C ALA A 249 16.46 15.46 -2.32
N GLN A 250 17.07 15.24 -1.15
CA GLN A 250 16.32 14.86 0.06
C GLN A 250 15.39 15.97 0.53
N LEU A 251 15.84 17.24 0.48
CA LEU A 251 15.01 18.39 0.83
C LEU A 251 13.80 18.55 -0.11
N VAL A 252 13.96 18.28 -1.41
CA VAL A 252 12.82 18.27 -2.35
C VAL A 252 11.79 17.20 -1.97
N ARG A 253 12.24 15.97 -1.70
CA ARG A 253 11.35 14.87 -1.26
C ARG A 253 10.66 15.22 0.05
N ALA A 254 11.41 15.71 1.04
CA ALA A 254 10.89 16.13 2.33
C ALA A 254 9.84 17.26 2.19
N ALA A 255 10.11 18.27 1.36
CA ALA A 255 9.17 19.36 1.12
C ALA A 255 7.84 18.86 0.54
N ILE A 256 7.88 17.97 -0.45
CA ILE A 256 6.66 17.40 -1.05
C ILE A 256 5.89 16.55 -0.04
N VAL A 257 6.57 15.73 0.76
CA VAL A 257 5.94 14.93 1.82
C VAL A 257 5.33 15.83 2.90
N LEU A 258 5.99 16.93 3.27
CA LEU A 258 5.48 17.90 4.24
C LEU A 258 4.23 18.59 3.71
N LEU A 259 4.25 19.05 2.45
CA LEU A 259 3.09 19.65 1.79
C LEU A 259 1.92 18.67 1.70
N ALA A 260 2.19 17.39 1.43
CA ALA A 260 1.17 16.36 1.46
C ALA A 260 0.59 16.15 2.87
N GLY A 261 1.43 16.15 3.91
CA GLY A 261 1.02 16.11 5.30
C GLY A 261 0.10 17.27 5.68
N ILE A 262 0.50 18.50 5.34
CA ILE A 262 -0.32 19.71 5.52
C ILE A 262 -1.65 19.57 4.76
N GLY A 263 -1.63 19.10 3.52
CA GLY A 263 -2.83 18.86 2.73
C GLY A 263 -3.80 17.87 3.39
N VAL A 264 -3.28 16.78 3.98
CA VAL A 264 -4.10 15.82 4.74
C VAL A 264 -4.69 16.45 6.01
N LEU A 265 -3.91 17.25 6.75
CA LEU A 265 -4.40 17.99 7.93
C LEU A 265 -5.56 18.92 7.57
N LEU A 266 -5.43 19.66 6.46
CA LEU A 266 -6.45 20.58 5.98
C LEU A 266 -7.69 19.84 5.46
N ALA A 267 -7.50 18.72 4.77
CA ALA A 267 -8.58 17.93 4.20
C ALA A 267 -9.39 17.14 5.25
N ARG A 268 -8.74 16.62 6.31
CA ARG A 268 -9.38 15.75 7.31
C ARG A 268 -9.12 16.24 8.75
N ARG A 269 -9.99 17.13 9.24
CA ARG A 269 -9.96 17.67 10.62
C ARG A 269 -10.33 16.67 11.73
N THR A 270 -10.66 15.41 11.39
CA THR A 270 -10.84 14.32 12.37
C THR A 270 -9.53 13.99 13.08
N ARG A 271 -9.56 13.50 14.33
CA ARG A 271 -8.34 13.03 15.04
C ARG A 271 -7.48 12.09 14.21
N SER A 272 -8.11 11.12 13.53
CA SER A 272 -7.40 10.20 12.64
C SER A 272 -6.74 10.88 11.43
N GLY A 273 -7.35 11.92 10.87
CA GLY A 273 -6.75 12.68 9.76
C GLY A 273 -5.62 13.59 10.24
N GLN A 274 -5.79 14.21 11.40
CA GLN A 274 -4.74 14.99 12.06
C GLN A 274 -3.50 14.13 12.31
N MET A 275 -3.67 12.94 12.91
CA MET A 275 -2.56 12.01 13.16
C MET A 275 -1.90 11.51 11.87
N ALA A 276 -2.67 11.27 10.80
CA ALA A 276 -2.09 10.90 9.49
C ALA A 276 -1.20 12.03 8.93
N GLY A 277 -1.67 13.27 8.98
CA GLY A 277 -0.89 14.44 8.55
C GLY A 277 0.35 14.69 9.42
N THR A 278 0.24 14.50 10.74
CA THR A 278 1.39 14.60 11.67
C THR A 278 2.44 13.53 11.38
N VAL A 279 2.04 12.28 11.09
CA VAL A 279 2.99 11.22 10.72
C VAL A 279 3.67 11.55 9.38
N LEU A 280 2.97 12.10 8.40
CA LEU A 280 3.59 12.56 7.15
C LEU A 280 4.58 13.70 7.39
N ALA A 281 4.27 14.65 8.27
CA ALA A 281 5.21 15.70 8.65
C ALA A 281 6.44 15.13 9.37
N GLY A 282 6.26 14.12 10.24
CA GLY A 282 7.37 13.39 10.86
C GLY A 282 8.22 12.63 9.84
N ALA A 283 7.60 11.99 8.85
CA ALA A 283 8.30 11.32 7.76
C ALA A 283 9.11 12.31 6.91
N ALA A 284 8.55 13.50 6.61
CA ALA A 284 9.28 14.58 5.93
C ALA A 284 10.51 15.04 6.72
N LEU A 285 10.38 15.23 8.04
CA LEU A 285 11.50 15.60 8.90
C LEU A 285 12.60 14.53 8.88
N VAL A 286 12.21 13.25 8.96
CA VAL A 286 13.15 12.13 8.90
C VAL A 286 13.91 12.09 7.57
N ILE A 287 13.21 12.26 6.44
CA ILE A 287 13.83 12.33 5.11
C ILE A 287 14.85 13.48 5.04
N ALA A 288 14.52 14.65 5.59
CA ALA A 288 15.42 15.80 5.61
C ALA A 288 16.67 15.59 6.49
N LEU A 289 16.51 14.88 7.62
CA LEU A 289 17.60 14.64 8.58
C LEU A 289 18.47 13.43 8.24
N ALA A 290 17.99 12.49 7.42
CA ALA A 290 18.65 11.21 7.15
C ALA A 290 20.11 11.37 6.68
N ARG A 291 20.41 12.36 5.83
CA ARG A 291 21.78 12.62 5.38
C ARG A 291 22.71 13.11 6.50
N GLY A 292 22.18 13.84 7.47
CA GLY A 292 22.97 14.36 8.59
C GLY A 292 23.40 13.28 9.61
N VAL A 293 22.85 12.08 9.48
CA VAL A 293 23.12 10.93 10.34
C VAL A 293 23.78 9.78 9.56
N ASP A 294 24.25 10.06 8.35
CA ASP A 294 24.91 9.10 7.47
C ASP A 294 26.21 8.56 8.10
N ASP A 295 26.44 7.26 7.94
CA ASP A 295 27.60 6.53 8.47
C ASP A 295 27.72 6.58 10.01
N ILE A 296 26.61 6.90 10.71
CA ILE A 296 26.50 6.88 12.17
C ILE A 296 25.36 5.94 12.56
N ASP A 297 25.64 4.63 12.59
CA ASP A 297 24.65 3.56 12.81
C ASP A 297 23.67 3.83 13.95
N VAL A 298 24.21 4.23 15.11
CA VAL A 298 23.40 4.49 16.31
C VAL A 298 22.42 5.63 16.07
N LEU A 299 22.84 6.70 15.38
CA LEU A 299 22.02 7.87 15.14
C LEU A 299 21.00 7.62 14.02
N ALA A 300 21.38 6.89 12.96
CA ALA A 300 20.47 6.43 11.92
C ALA A 300 19.39 5.48 12.48
N ALA A 301 19.79 4.54 13.34
CA ALA A 301 18.87 3.64 14.04
C ALA A 301 17.97 4.39 15.03
N ALA A 302 18.50 5.38 15.76
CA ALA A 302 17.71 6.22 16.65
C ALA A 302 16.66 7.03 15.87
N LEU A 303 17.04 7.63 14.73
CA LEU A 303 16.11 8.37 13.87
C LEU A 303 14.98 7.46 13.34
N PHE A 304 15.33 6.24 12.90
CA PHE A 304 14.35 5.22 12.51
C PHE A 304 13.40 4.87 13.67
N MET A 305 13.93 4.59 14.86
CA MET A 305 13.11 4.25 16.03
C MET A 305 12.21 5.42 16.44
N LEU A 306 12.70 6.67 16.39
CA LEU A 306 11.91 7.86 16.66
C LEU A 306 10.73 8.02 15.70
N LEU A 307 10.92 7.75 14.40
CA LEU A 307 9.83 7.71 13.42
C LEU A 307 8.75 6.74 13.86
N TRP A 308 9.12 5.49 14.16
CA TRP A 308 8.16 4.44 14.49
C TRP A 308 7.52 4.59 15.87
N ILE A 309 8.24 5.14 16.85
CA ILE A 309 7.67 5.55 18.15
C ILE A 309 6.65 6.66 17.95
N GLY A 310 6.95 7.66 17.10
CA GLY A 310 6.00 8.70 16.71
C GLY A 310 4.75 8.13 16.03
N ILE A 311 4.92 7.17 15.12
CA ILE A 311 3.81 6.44 14.48
C ILE A 311 2.99 5.67 15.52
N ALA A 312 3.63 5.01 16.49
CA ALA A 312 2.93 4.31 17.57
C ALA A 312 2.10 5.28 18.43
N GLY A 313 2.66 6.43 18.80
CA GLY A 313 1.95 7.49 19.52
C GLY A 313 0.75 8.03 18.73
N ALA A 314 0.93 8.31 17.45
CA ALA A 314 -0.14 8.74 16.55
C ALA A 314 -1.23 7.67 16.42
N ALA A 315 -0.85 6.39 16.34
CA ALA A 315 -1.77 5.26 16.28
C ALA A 315 -2.61 5.11 17.55
N LEU A 316 -2.05 5.37 18.74
CA LEU A 316 -2.79 5.38 20.00
C LEU A 316 -3.85 6.48 20.01
N VAL A 317 -3.49 7.71 19.65
CA VAL A 317 -4.41 8.86 19.60
C VAL A 317 -5.52 8.65 18.56
N ALA A 318 -5.19 8.04 17.41
CA ALA A 318 -6.14 7.78 16.32
C ALA A 318 -6.95 6.48 16.47
N GLY A 319 -6.62 5.61 17.44
CA GLY A 319 -7.26 4.32 17.66
C GLY A 319 -6.88 3.22 16.66
N TRP A 320 -5.72 3.32 16.00
CA TRP A 320 -5.24 2.37 14.98
C TRP A 320 -4.51 1.17 15.60
N ARG A 321 -5.25 0.25 16.25
CA ARG A 321 -4.67 -0.90 16.98
C ARG A 321 -3.65 -1.71 16.17
N GLY A 322 -3.95 -2.04 14.91
CA GLY A 322 -3.04 -2.80 14.06
C GLY A 322 -1.76 -2.04 13.69
N VAL A 323 -1.84 -0.72 13.49
CA VAL A 323 -0.68 0.13 13.20
C VAL A 323 0.19 0.27 14.45
N PHE A 324 -0.42 0.40 15.63
CA PHE A 324 0.32 0.40 16.90
C PHE A 324 1.11 -0.90 17.11
N GLN A 325 0.46 -2.05 16.91
CA GLN A 325 1.11 -3.37 17.02
C GLN A 325 2.25 -3.52 16.00
N LEU A 326 2.02 -3.09 14.75
CA LEU A 326 3.04 -3.09 13.71
C LEU A 326 4.23 -2.21 14.10
N ALA A 327 3.99 -0.99 14.59
CA ALA A 327 5.05 -0.07 14.99
C ALA A 327 5.88 -0.64 16.14
N VAL A 328 5.26 -1.25 17.14
CA VAL A 328 5.95 -1.95 18.24
C VAL A 328 6.81 -3.09 17.69
N ALA A 329 6.27 -3.91 16.78
CA ALA A 329 7.01 -5.01 16.16
C ALA A 329 8.21 -4.51 15.34
N VAL A 330 8.05 -3.42 14.58
CA VAL A 330 9.12 -2.82 13.78
C VAL A 330 10.24 -2.24 14.67
N VAL A 331 9.89 -1.55 15.76
CA VAL A 331 10.89 -1.06 16.73
C VAL A 331 11.62 -2.23 17.39
N ALA A 332 10.90 -3.26 17.82
CA ALA A 332 11.50 -4.46 18.40
C ALA A 332 12.46 -5.14 17.42
N PHE A 333 12.05 -5.31 16.17
CA PHE A 333 12.90 -5.87 15.12
C PHE A 333 14.13 -5.01 14.86
N ARG A 334 14.00 -3.67 14.78
CA ARG A 334 15.14 -2.78 14.58
C ARG A 334 16.16 -2.86 15.72
N LEU A 335 15.71 -3.03 16.98
CA LEU A 335 16.61 -3.25 18.11
C LEU A 335 17.46 -4.52 17.96
N ILE A 336 16.86 -5.61 17.42
CA ILE A 336 17.61 -6.82 17.10
C ILE A 336 18.67 -6.52 16.04
N VAL A 337 18.28 -5.86 14.93
CA VAL A 337 19.22 -5.52 13.85
C VAL A 337 20.36 -4.65 14.37
N LEU A 338 20.06 -3.62 15.18
CA LEU A 338 21.07 -2.76 15.79
C LEU A 338 22.06 -3.52 16.66
N SER A 339 21.63 -4.59 17.34
CA SER A 339 22.54 -5.42 18.15
C SER A 339 23.56 -6.20 17.31
N PHE A 340 23.23 -6.49 16.05
CA PHE A 340 24.16 -7.07 15.09
C PHE A 340 25.06 -5.99 14.45
N GLU A 341 24.52 -4.82 14.13
CA GLU A 341 25.28 -3.71 13.55
C GLU A 341 26.40 -3.22 14.49
N LEU A 342 26.11 -3.15 15.80
CA LEU A 342 27.09 -2.72 16.81
C LEU A 342 28.13 -3.79 17.19
N ALA A 343 27.93 -5.05 16.78
CA ALA A 343 28.76 -6.15 17.22
C ALA A 343 29.94 -6.40 16.28
N SER A 344 31.16 -6.21 16.80
CA SER A 344 32.39 -6.54 16.08
C SER A 344 32.75 -8.04 16.15
N ASP A 345 32.19 -8.79 17.10
CA ASP A 345 32.39 -10.23 17.24
C ASP A 345 31.13 -10.98 17.70
N LEU A 346 31.17 -12.32 17.65
CA LEU A 346 30.04 -13.19 18.02
C LEU A 346 29.63 -13.08 19.49
N LEU A 347 30.55 -12.71 20.38
CA LEU A 347 30.31 -12.63 21.82
C LEU A 347 29.57 -11.32 22.15
N LEU A 348 29.98 -10.20 21.54
CA LEU A 348 29.30 -8.92 21.60
C LEU A 348 27.92 -8.99 20.93
N SER A 349 27.80 -9.74 19.83
CA SER A 349 26.51 -10.02 19.18
C SER A 349 25.57 -10.81 20.09
N GLY A 350 26.08 -11.85 20.76
CA GLY A 350 25.32 -12.62 21.75
C GLY A 350 24.85 -11.77 22.93
N PHE A 351 25.73 -10.94 23.49
CA PHE A 351 25.37 -10.00 24.57
C PHE A 351 24.37 -8.93 24.11
N GLY A 352 24.59 -8.36 22.92
CA GLY A 352 23.68 -7.42 22.28
C GLY A 352 22.28 -8.01 22.08
N LEU A 353 22.19 -9.27 21.66
CA LEU A 353 20.90 -9.97 21.50
C LEU A 353 20.17 -10.15 22.83
N VAL A 354 20.89 -10.43 23.93
CA VAL A 354 20.30 -10.52 25.27
C VAL A 354 19.76 -9.17 25.72
N VAL A 355 20.53 -8.09 25.56
CA VAL A 355 20.10 -6.72 25.89
C VAL A 355 18.90 -6.31 25.02
N ALA A 356 18.94 -6.60 23.71
CA ALA A 356 17.83 -6.36 22.79
C ALA A 356 16.58 -7.14 23.22
N GLY A 357 16.73 -8.41 23.61
CA GLY A 357 15.65 -9.24 24.16
C GLY A 357 15.01 -8.62 25.40
N LEU A 358 15.81 -8.14 26.36
CA LEU A 358 15.32 -7.45 27.55
C LEU A 358 14.59 -6.14 27.19
N MET A 359 15.12 -5.36 26.25
CA MET A 359 14.48 -4.13 25.77
C MET A 359 13.15 -4.43 25.06
N ILE A 360 13.07 -5.49 24.25
CA ILE A 360 11.83 -5.91 23.58
C ILE A 360 10.78 -6.32 24.60
N LEU A 361 11.16 -7.09 25.62
CA LEU A 361 10.25 -7.45 26.72
C LEU A 361 9.75 -6.21 27.46
N LEU A 362 10.61 -5.23 27.71
CA LEU A 362 10.22 -3.95 28.31
C LEU A 362 9.23 -3.18 27.42
N VAL A 363 9.52 -3.05 26.12
CA VAL A 363 8.65 -2.39 25.15
C VAL A 363 7.30 -3.11 25.07
N ALA A 364 7.29 -4.45 25.04
CA ALA A 364 6.07 -5.24 25.04
C ALA A 364 5.26 -5.06 26.33
N PHE A 365 5.91 -5.06 27.49
CA PHE A 365 5.27 -4.80 28.78
C PHE A 365 4.63 -3.40 28.83
N VAL A 366 5.35 -2.37 28.39
CA VAL A 366 4.85 -0.99 28.31
C VAL A 366 3.68 -0.91 27.32
N ALA A 367 3.79 -1.52 26.15
CA ALA A 367 2.74 -1.56 25.14
C ALA A 367 1.47 -2.24 25.68
N VAL A 368 1.59 -3.35 26.41
CA VAL A 368 0.46 -4.03 27.07
C VAL A 368 -0.16 -3.12 28.14
N ARG A 369 0.64 -2.50 29.00
CA ARG A 369 0.16 -1.61 30.06
C ARG A 369 -0.63 -0.43 29.49
N ILE A 370 -0.09 0.21 28.45
CA ILE A 370 -0.76 1.29 27.73
C ILE A 370 -2.05 0.77 27.08
N SER A 371 -2.01 -0.37 26.39
CA SER A 371 -3.20 -0.92 25.72
C SER A 371 -4.36 -1.22 26.69
N ARG A 372 -4.04 -1.67 27.92
CA ARG A 372 -5.04 -1.94 28.96
C ARG A 372 -5.68 -0.66 29.50
N GLN A 373 -4.95 0.44 29.58
CA GLN A 373 -5.49 1.74 30.00
C GLN A 373 -6.45 2.34 28.96
N PHE A 374 -6.27 2.03 27.67
CA PHE A 374 -7.12 2.50 26.57
C PHE A 374 -8.16 1.45 26.11
N ALA A 375 -8.30 0.32 26.81
CA ALA A 375 -9.39 -0.60 26.58
C ALA A 375 -10.71 0.06 27.03
N PRO A 376 -11.78 0.03 26.22
CA PRO A 376 -13.06 0.59 26.65
C PRO A 376 -13.48 -0.13 27.93
N GLN A 377 -13.74 0.63 29.00
CA GLN A 377 -14.28 0.07 30.22
C GLN A 377 -15.61 -0.58 29.86
N THR A 378 -15.69 -1.90 30.02
CA THR A 378 -16.96 -2.60 30.07
C THR A 378 -17.77 -1.91 31.15
N VAL A 379 -18.82 -1.20 30.75
CA VAL A 379 -19.87 -0.76 31.67
C VAL A 379 -20.40 -2.05 32.28
N ARG A 380 -19.91 -2.37 33.48
CA ARG A 380 -20.47 -3.39 34.34
C ARG A 380 -21.86 -2.85 34.65
N GLY A 381 -22.88 -3.50 34.11
CA GLY A 381 -24.26 -3.18 34.45
C GLY A 381 -24.44 -3.46 35.92
N ASP A 382 -24.34 -2.42 36.75
CA ASP A 382 -24.85 -2.41 38.11
C ASP A 382 -26.38 -2.38 37.97
N GLY A 383 -26.95 -3.56 37.74
CA GLY A 383 -28.38 -3.83 37.90
C GLY A 383 -28.63 -4.27 39.33
N GLU A 384 -28.55 -3.34 40.28
CA GLU A 384 -29.30 -3.46 41.53
C GLU A 384 -30.73 -2.95 41.30
N SER A 385 -31.69 -3.88 41.40
CA SER A 385 -33.03 -3.68 41.96
C SER A 385 -33.33 -5.00 42.65
N THR A 386 -33.10 -5.17 43.96
CA THR A 386 -33.98 -4.77 45.08
C THR A 386 -35.47 -4.86 44.76
N ALA A 387 -36.14 -5.64 45.63
CA ALA A 387 -37.56 -5.98 45.75
C ALA A 387 -38.10 -7.07 44.80
#